data_AF-A0A520LD19-F1
#
_entry.id   AF-A0A520LD19-F1
#
_cell.length_a   1.000
_cell.length_b   1.000
_cell.length_c   1.000
_cell.angle_alpha   90.00
_cell.angle_beta   90.00
_cell.angle_gamma   90.00
#
_symmetry.space_group_name_H-M   'P 1'
#
loop_
_entity.id
_entity.type
_entity.pdbx_description
1 polymer ?
#
loop_
_entity_poly.entity_id
_entity_poly.type
_entity_poly.pdbx_seq_one_letter_code
_entity_poly.pdbx_strand_id
1 'polypeptide(L)' 'MKFIYLFLFSLFPVFGQITYQGGDGPGKGKHIVFVASDHEYRAEETCPALARILAQHQGFKTTVLFGVDGKGHIDAGA' A
#
# COMPACT_ATOMS: atom_id res chain seq x y z
N MET A 1 1.47 30.39 19.37
CA MET A 1 1.21 30.17 17.92
C MET A 1 1.64 28.77 17.48
N LYS A 2 1.10 27.70 18.09
CA LYS A 2 1.55 26.31 17.79
C LYS A 2 0.45 25.25 17.94
N PHE A 3 -0.82 25.67 18.03
CA PHE A 3 -1.98 24.80 18.27
C PHE A 3 -2.90 24.64 17.03
N ILE A 4 -2.59 25.29 15.91
CA ILE A 4 -3.44 25.34 14.71
C ILE A 4 -3.12 24.23 13.68
N TYR A 5 -2.03 23.48 13.84
CA TYR A 5 -1.65 22.40 12.91
C TYR A 5 -2.19 21.02 13.28
N LEU A 6 -3.22 20.92 14.12
CA LEU A 6 -3.80 19.63 14.55
C LEU A 6 -5.22 19.40 14.01
N PHE A 7 -5.59 20.03 12.89
CA PHE A 7 -6.93 19.87 12.35
C PHE A 7 -6.99 19.91 10.82
N LEU A 8 -6.22 19.03 10.19
CA LEU A 8 -6.47 18.64 8.80
C LEU A 8 -6.00 17.21 8.53
N PHE A 9 -6.38 16.26 9.39
CA PHE A 9 -6.31 14.85 9.01
C PHE A 9 -7.49 14.58 8.07
N SER A 10 -7.29 14.93 6.81
CA SER A 10 -8.24 14.72 5.71
C SER A 10 -8.85 13.32 5.78
N LEU A 11 -10.19 13.24 5.71
CA LEU A 11 -10.91 12.02 5.37
C LEU A 11 -10.44 11.54 3.99
N PHE A 12 -9.43 10.69 3.95
CA PHE A 12 -9.19 9.87 2.76
C PHE A 12 -9.72 8.48 3.07
N PRO A 13 -10.94 8.13 2.61
CA PRO A 13 -11.34 6.75 2.52
C PRO A 13 -10.47 6.11 1.44
N VAL A 14 -9.36 5.54 1.85
CA VAL A 14 -8.52 4.77 0.94
C VAL A 14 -8.90 3.30 1.08
N PHE A 15 -10.06 2.95 0.52
CA PHE A 15 -10.51 1.57 0.46
C PHE A 15 -9.66 0.79 -0.56
N GLY A 16 -9.29 -0.44 -0.24
CA GLY A 16 -8.59 -1.33 -1.17
C GLY A 16 -7.10 -1.04 -1.40
N GLN A 17 -6.36 -0.50 -0.42
CA GLN A 17 -4.90 -0.51 -0.50
C GLN A 17 -4.18 -0.59 0.85
N ILE A 18 -2.91 -0.99 0.83
CA ILE A 18 -2.02 -0.97 1.99
C ILE A 18 -0.70 -0.29 1.60
N THR A 19 -0.17 0.57 2.46
CA THR A 19 1.15 1.22 2.26
C THR A 19 2.10 0.86 3.39
N TYR A 20 3.30 0.43 3.04
CA TYR A 20 4.42 0.26 3.97
C TYR A 20 5.44 1.38 3.74
N GLN A 21 5.83 2.04 4.82
CA GLN A 21 6.91 3.03 4.77
C GLN A 21 8.25 2.29 4.68
N GLY A 22 9.10 2.77 3.78
CA GLY A 22 10.49 2.33 3.69
C GLY A 22 11.39 3.06 4.69
N GLY A 23 12.50 2.44 5.04
CA GLY A 23 13.57 3.04 5.84
C GLY A 23 14.82 3.38 5.02
N ASP A 24 15.97 3.29 5.67
CA ASP A 24 17.26 3.39 4.99
C ASP A 24 17.55 2.13 4.15
N GLY A 25 18.30 2.30 3.06
CA GLY A 25 18.62 1.22 2.13
C GLY A 25 18.70 1.68 0.68
N PRO A 26 19.01 0.77 -0.26
CA PRO A 26 19.14 1.09 -1.69
C PRO A 26 17.83 1.61 -2.32
N GLY A 27 16.68 1.30 -1.72
CA GLY A 27 15.36 1.77 -2.12
C GLY A 27 14.96 3.12 -1.54
N LYS A 28 15.78 3.76 -0.69
CA LYS A 28 15.44 5.03 -0.05
C LYS A 28 15.11 6.10 -1.09
N GLY A 29 13.99 6.79 -0.88
CA GLY A 29 13.49 7.84 -1.78
C GLY A 29 12.81 7.31 -3.04
N LYS A 30 12.63 5.98 -3.18
CA LYS A 30 11.89 5.35 -4.27
C LYS A 30 10.57 4.77 -3.77
N HIS A 31 9.57 4.72 -4.65
CA HIS A 31 8.24 4.18 -4.36
C HIS A 31 7.88 3.10 -5.38
N ILE A 32 7.60 1.89 -4.91
CA ILE A 32 7.07 0.77 -5.71
C ILE A 32 5.58 0.64 -5.46
N VAL A 33 4.78 0.55 -6.53
CA VAL A 33 3.35 0.29 -6.45
C VAL A 33 3.06 -1.08 -7.05
N PHE A 34 2.46 -1.96 -6.25
CA PHE A 34 1.95 -3.26 -6.68
C PHE A 34 0.47 -3.13 -7.03
N VAL A 35 0.06 -3.80 -8.11
CA VAL A 35 -1.34 -3.95 -8.51
C VAL A 35 -1.72 -5.41 -8.33
N ALA A 36 -2.55 -5.70 -7.33
CA ALA A 36 -2.99 -7.03 -6.93
C ALA A 36 -4.46 -7.22 -7.30
N SER A 37 -4.71 -7.61 -8.54
CA SER A 37 -6.04 -7.92 -9.10
C SER A 37 -5.87 -9.04 -10.14
N ASP A 38 -5.24 -10.13 -9.72
CA ASP A 38 -4.94 -11.27 -10.59
C ASP A 38 -5.86 -12.44 -10.24
N HIS A 39 -6.31 -13.20 -11.23
CA HIS A 39 -7.21 -14.33 -11.02
C HIS A 39 -6.49 -15.62 -10.66
N GLU A 40 -5.24 -15.77 -11.11
CA GLU A 40 -4.56 -17.06 -11.12
C GLU A 40 -3.67 -17.29 -9.90
N TYR A 41 -2.95 -16.26 -9.42
CA TYR A 41 -1.89 -16.43 -8.42
C TYR A 41 -2.15 -15.78 -7.06
N ARG A 42 -3.38 -15.34 -6.81
CA ARG A 42 -3.80 -14.71 -5.54
C ARG A 42 -2.84 -13.58 -5.13
N ALA A 43 -2.65 -12.63 -6.05
CA ALA A 43 -1.74 -11.49 -5.88
C ALA A 43 -2.05 -10.69 -4.60
N GLU A 44 -3.30 -10.74 -4.12
CA GLU A 44 -3.79 -10.11 -2.90
C GLU A 44 -3.07 -10.62 -1.63
N GLU A 45 -2.44 -11.79 -1.68
CA GLU A 45 -1.62 -12.34 -0.58
C GLU A 45 -0.12 -12.14 -0.82
N THR A 46 0.34 -12.42 -2.04
CA THR A 46 1.76 -12.42 -2.36
C THR A 46 2.33 -11.00 -2.49
N CYS A 47 1.60 -10.07 -3.10
CA CYS A 47 2.05 -8.68 -3.23
C CYS A 47 2.22 -7.98 -1.88
N PRO A 48 1.30 -8.08 -0.90
CA PRO A 48 1.52 -7.51 0.44
C PRO A 48 2.73 -8.09 1.16
N ALA A 49 2.95 -9.41 1.06
CA ALA A 49 4.11 -10.05 1.66
C ALA A 49 5.42 -9.51 1.07
N LEU A 50 5.52 -9.44 -0.27
CA LEU A 50 6.69 -8.93 -0.96
C LEU A 50 6.89 -7.42 -0.72
N ALA A 51 5.82 -6.64 -0.77
CA ALA A 51 5.83 -5.21 -0.51
C ALA A 51 6.39 -4.90 0.89
N ARG A 52 5.99 -5.68 1.91
CA ARG A 52 6.52 -5.56 3.26
C ARG A 52 8.01 -5.91 3.33
N ILE A 53 8.45 -6.99 2.69
CA ILE A 53 9.86 -7.40 2.65
C ILE A 53 10.72 -6.29 2.03
N LEU A 54 10.31 -5.74 0.88
CA LEU A 54 11.06 -4.68 0.21
C LEU A 54 11.08 -3.38 1.02
N ALA A 55 10.00 -3.05 1.73
CA ALA A 55 9.98 -1.89 2.60
C ALA A 55 10.91 -2.06 3.81
N GLN A 56 10.83 -3.21 4.49
CA GLN A 56 11.61 -3.50 5.70
C GLN A 56 13.10 -3.69 5.44
N HIS A 57 13.45 -4.40 4.37
CA HIS A 57 14.83 -4.83 4.15
C HIS A 57 15.58 -3.99 3.12
N GLN A 58 14.87 -3.29 2.23
CA GLN A 58 15.50 -2.55 1.13
C GLN A 58 15.20 -1.04 1.17
N GLY A 59 14.35 -0.57 2.08
CA GLY A 59 14.09 0.86 2.28
C GLY A 59 13.14 1.49 1.26
N PHE A 60 12.45 0.70 0.44
CA PHE A 60 11.45 1.22 -0.49
C PHE A 60 10.19 1.65 0.26
N LYS A 61 9.59 2.78 -0.11
CA LYS A 61 8.16 2.95 0.14
C LYS A 61 7.42 1.98 -0.78
N THR A 62 6.49 1.20 -0.25
CA THR A 62 5.68 0.30 -1.08
C THR A 62 4.19 0.53 -0.84
N THR A 63 3.40 0.44 -1.91
CA THR A 63 1.93 0.46 -1.83
C THR A 63 1.40 -0.71 -2.62
N VAL A 64 0.40 -1.41 -2.08
CA VAL A 64 -0.34 -2.46 -2.79
C VAL A 64 -1.75 -1.98 -3.00
N LEU A 65 -2.17 -1.91 -4.26
CA LEU A 65 -3.54 -1.64 -4.67
C LEU A 65 -4.25 -2.97 -4.92
N PHE A 66 -5.46 -3.13 -4.39
CA PHE A 66 -6.27 -4.33 -4.60
C PHE A 66 -7.36 -4.06 -5.65
N GLY A 67 -7.71 -5.08 -6.42
CA GLY A 67 -9.00 -5.13 -7.11
C GLY A 67 -10.13 -5.05 -6.09
N VAL A 68 -11.14 -4.21 -6.33
CA VAL A 68 -12.27 -4.03 -5.41
C VAL A 68 -13.60 -4.01 -6.13
N ASP A 69 -14.64 -4.49 -5.44
CA ASP A 69 -16.02 -4.45 -5.91
C ASP A 69 -16.61 -3.02 -5.83
N GLY A 70 -17.85 -2.85 -6.31
CA GLY A 70 -18.56 -1.57 -6.23
C GLY A 70 -18.87 -1.08 -4.81
N LYS A 71 -18.57 -1.88 -3.78
CA LYS A 71 -18.69 -1.54 -2.35
C LYS A 71 -17.33 -1.30 -1.69
N GLY A 72 -16.22 -1.46 -2.41
CA GLY A 72 -14.86 -1.27 -1.93
C GLY A 72 -14.27 -2.46 -1.16
N HIS A 73 -14.89 -3.64 -1.21
CA HIS A 73 -14.28 -4.87 -0.69
C HIS A 73 -13.29 -5.42 -1.70
N ILE A 74 -12.23 -6.09 -1.20
CA ILE A 74 -11.29 -6.81 -2.07
C ILE A 74 -12.07 -7.89 -2.81
N ASP A 75 -12.04 -7.81 -4.14
CA ASP A 75 -12.65 -8.81 -5.02
C ASP A 75 -11.56 -9.83 -5.37
N ALA A 76 -11.64 -11.00 -4.75
CA ALA A 76 -10.58 -12.00 -4.81
C ALA A 76 -10.64 -12.76 -6.14
N GLY A 77 -9.58 -12.65 -6.93
CA GLY A 77 -9.53 -13.19 -8.27
C GLY A 77 -10.53 -12.52 -9.19
N ALA A 78 -10.36 -11.22 -9.39
CA ALA A 78 -11.16 -10.31 -10.21
C ALA A 78 -10.41 -9.76 -11.42
#